data_AF-A0A843HQ63-F1
#
_entry.id   AF-A0A843HQ63-F1
#
_cell.length_a   1.000
_cell.length_b   1.000
_cell.length_c   1.000
_cell.angle_alpha   90.00
_cell.angle_beta   90.00
_cell.angle_gamma   90.00
#
_symmetry.space_group_name_H-M   'P 1'
#
loop_
_entity.id
_entity.type
_entity.pdbx_description
1 polymer ?
#
loop_
_entity_poly.entity_id
_entity_poly.type
_entity_poly.pdbx_seq_one_letter_code
_entity_poly.pdbx_strand_id
1 'polypeptide(L)'
;MITENDMVKLQEKVNDAENDTTPFAVVDTDGNVSVVGDANKTERKSKDYVVVYRIPSEYKDLLPYGEEIVQGKYVVSEVNYRNVIITPRKDLKICSAIMKLLPFLRDVLPNGETKDRDKNEISKIISDWVVKDYIIDAMYDLVASVIGIDDFMKDMMFYDNVLENVFQILTDFPEIVNESDFFIAQLPSRKEKEANQTN
;
A
#
# COMPACT_ATOMS: atom_id res chain seq x y z
N MET A 1 -16.63 3.68 2.76
CA MET A 1 -16.81 2.95 1.49
C MET A 1 -16.00 3.69 0.45
N ILE A 2 -15.08 3.03 -0.27
CA ILE A 2 -14.25 3.73 -1.27
C ILE A 2 -15.09 4.32 -2.41
N THR A 3 -14.75 5.56 -2.79
CA THR A 3 -15.41 6.33 -3.85
C THR A 3 -14.49 6.51 -5.05
N GLU A 4 -15.07 6.97 -6.16
CA GLU A 4 -14.32 7.32 -7.37
C GLU A 4 -13.27 8.41 -7.11
N ASN A 5 -13.64 9.43 -6.33
CA ASN A 5 -12.73 10.52 -5.98
C ASN A 5 -11.56 10.01 -5.12
N ASP A 6 -11.80 9.03 -4.23
CA ASP A 6 -10.74 8.43 -3.42
C ASP A 6 -9.73 7.70 -4.30
N MET A 7 -10.21 6.98 -5.33
CA MET A 7 -9.35 6.29 -6.28
C MET A 7 -8.57 7.24 -7.19
N VAL A 8 -9.20 8.33 -7.65
CA VAL A 8 -8.50 9.37 -8.42
C VAL A 8 -7.40 10.00 -7.56
N LYS A 9 -7.71 10.35 -6.31
CA LYS A 9 -6.72 10.89 -5.37
C LYS A 9 -5.61 9.88 -5.06
N LEU A 10 -5.94 8.59 -4.99
CA LEU A 10 -4.95 7.53 -4.82
C LEU A 10 -4.00 7.46 -6.02
N GLN A 11 -4.53 7.53 -7.25
CA GLN A 11 -3.72 7.59 -8.47
C GLN A 11 -2.82 8.82 -8.48
N GLU A 12 -3.35 10.01 -8.14
CA GLU A 12 -2.54 11.22 -8.00
C GLU A 12 -1.38 11.03 -7.01
N LYS A 13 -1.64 10.39 -5.86
CA LYS A 13 -0.60 10.10 -4.86
C LYS A 13 0.44 9.10 -5.32
N VAL A 14 0.04 8.10 -6.11
CA VAL A 14 0.97 7.15 -6.74
C VAL A 14 1.83 7.87 -7.77
N ASN A 15 1.24 8.71 -8.62
CA ASN A 15 1.97 9.48 -9.62
C ASN A 15 2.95 10.48 -8.97
N ASP A 16 2.56 11.15 -7.88
CA ASP A 16 3.44 12.01 -7.10
C ASP A 16 4.64 11.23 -6.54
N ALA A 17 4.40 10.00 -6.03
CA ALA A 17 5.43 9.15 -5.47
C ALA A 17 6.41 8.64 -6.54
N GLU A 18 5.93 8.28 -7.73
CA GLU A 18 6.76 7.84 -8.85
C GLU A 18 7.72 8.91 -9.35
N ASN A 19 7.27 10.17 -9.33
CA ASN A 19 8.09 11.31 -9.73
C ASN A 19 9.08 11.75 -8.64
N ASP A 20 9.02 11.19 -7.43
CA ASP A 20 9.99 11.51 -6.39
C ASP A 20 11.32 10.79 -6.60
N THR A 21 12.40 11.53 -6.31
CA THR A 21 13.77 11.05 -6.53
C THR A 21 14.41 10.40 -5.30
N THR A 22 13.65 10.09 -4.24
CA THR A 22 14.18 9.38 -3.07
C THR A 22 14.78 8.05 -3.52
N PRO A 23 16.04 7.74 -3.13
CA PRO A 23 16.69 6.51 -3.52
C PRO A 23 15.98 5.26 -3.05
N PHE A 24 15.92 4.25 -3.91
CA PHE A 24 15.43 2.92 -3.62
C PHE A 24 16.39 1.85 -4.11
N ALA A 25 16.35 0.68 -3.47
CA ALA A 25 17.17 -0.46 -3.86
C ALA A 25 16.48 -1.23 -4.99
N VAL A 26 17.27 -1.69 -5.96
CA VAL A 26 16.80 -2.57 -7.04
C VAL A 26 17.69 -3.80 -7.09
N VAL A 27 17.07 -4.97 -7.25
CA VAL A 27 17.79 -6.24 -7.38
C VAL A 27 17.56 -6.77 -8.80
N ASP A 28 18.61 -6.83 -9.61
CA ASP A 28 18.48 -7.36 -10.98
C ASP A 28 18.24 -8.89 -10.99
N THR A 29 17.98 -9.44 -12.18
CA THR A 29 17.73 -10.88 -12.38
C THR A 29 18.93 -11.76 -12.02
N ASP A 30 20.13 -11.19 -11.98
CA ASP A 30 21.38 -11.88 -11.64
C ASP A 30 21.71 -11.73 -10.14
N GLY A 31 20.86 -11.06 -9.37
CA GLY A 31 20.99 -10.86 -7.93
C GLY A 31 21.91 -9.70 -7.54
N ASN A 32 22.34 -8.85 -8.48
CA ASN A 32 23.10 -7.65 -8.15
C ASN A 32 22.17 -6.56 -7.62
N VAL A 33 22.62 -5.91 -6.55
CA VAL A 33 21.89 -4.80 -5.92
C VAL A 33 22.46 -3.48 -6.47
N SER A 34 21.58 -2.65 -7.01
CA SER A 34 21.87 -1.25 -7.37
C SER A 34 20.97 -0.31 -6.60
N VAL A 35 21.36 0.96 -6.48
CA VAL A 35 20.54 2.02 -5.88
C VAL A 35 20.22 3.04 -6.97
N VAL A 36 18.94 3.33 -7.15
CA VAL A 36 18.43 4.30 -8.15
C VAL A 36 17.85 5.50 -7.41
N GLY A 37 18.18 6.73 -7.83
CA GLY A 37 17.65 7.97 -7.26
C GLY A 37 18.73 8.98 -6.86
N ASP A 38 18.32 10.07 -6.20
CA ASP A 38 19.20 11.13 -5.72
C ASP A 38 19.80 10.76 -4.36
N ALA A 39 21.09 10.40 -4.35
CA ALA A 39 21.82 10.01 -3.15
C ALA A 39 21.82 11.06 -2.02
N ASN A 40 21.44 12.31 -2.28
CA ASN A 40 21.29 13.32 -1.23
C ASN A 40 19.98 13.20 -0.43
N LYS A 41 19.03 12.39 -0.88
CA LYS A 41 17.73 12.15 -0.22
C LYS A 41 17.70 10.87 0.66
N THR A 42 18.85 10.34 1.08
CA THR A 42 18.96 9.09 1.86
C THR A 42 18.67 9.25 3.36
N GLU A 43 17.91 10.27 3.76
CA GLU A 43 17.64 10.49 5.18
C GLU A 43 16.78 9.36 5.76
N ARG A 44 17.15 8.87 6.96
CA ARG A 44 16.36 7.86 7.64
C ARG A 44 15.03 8.47 8.07
N LYS A 45 13.96 8.11 7.37
CA LYS A 45 12.61 8.57 7.66
C LYS A 45 12.04 7.81 8.85
N SER A 46 11.46 8.56 9.79
CA SER A 46 10.63 8.03 10.86
C SER A 46 9.38 8.88 10.93
N LYS A 47 8.22 8.21 10.98
CA LYS A 47 6.91 8.86 10.83
C LYS A 47 5.94 8.37 11.88
N ASP A 48 5.00 9.24 12.22
CA ASP A 48 3.95 8.93 13.17
C ASP A 48 2.65 8.69 12.39
N TYR A 49 1.91 7.66 12.80
CA TYR A 49 0.63 7.29 12.21
C TYR A 49 -0.43 7.17 13.30
N VAL A 50 -1.63 7.61 12.97
CA VAL A 50 -2.79 7.53 13.85
C VAL A 50 -3.74 6.51 13.25
N VAL A 51 -4.01 5.44 13.98
CA VAL A 51 -4.94 4.39 13.56
C VAL A 51 -6.14 4.36 14.47
N VAL A 52 -7.32 4.46 13.88
CA VAL A 52 -8.59 4.33 14.59
C VAL A 52 -9.08 2.90 14.47
N TYR A 53 -9.32 2.26 15.61
CA TYR A 53 -9.89 0.91 15.69
C TYR A 53 -11.34 0.98 16.13
N ARG A 54 -12.15 0.06 15.61
CA ARG A 54 -13.49 -0.24 16.13
C ARG A 54 -13.59 -1.73 16.41
N ILE A 55 -13.57 -2.09 17.68
CA ILE A 55 -13.58 -3.49 18.13
C ILE A 55 -14.81 -3.81 18.97
N PRO A 56 -15.28 -5.07 18.99
CA PRO A 56 -16.28 -5.50 19.98
C PRO A 56 -15.75 -5.34 21.41
N SER A 57 -16.61 -4.93 22.34
CA SER A 57 -16.22 -4.65 23.73
C SER A 57 -15.63 -5.86 24.47
N GLU A 58 -15.92 -7.09 24.04
CA GLU A 58 -15.31 -8.32 24.57
C GLU A 58 -13.81 -8.46 24.25
N TYR A 59 -13.31 -7.75 23.24
CA TYR A 59 -11.90 -7.77 22.83
C TYR A 59 -11.14 -6.51 23.25
N LYS A 60 -11.71 -5.68 24.13
CA LYS A 60 -11.11 -4.40 24.53
C LYS A 60 -9.70 -4.50 25.08
N ASP A 61 -9.41 -5.59 25.78
CA ASP A 61 -8.10 -5.81 26.41
C ASP A 61 -7.00 -6.14 25.37
N LEU A 62 -7.36 -6.30 24.09
CA LEU A 62 -6.42 -6.44 22.97
C LEU A 62 -6.01 -5.09 22.36
N LEU A 63 -6.70 -3.99 22.71
CA LEU A 63 -6.33 -2.69 22.16
C LEU A 63 -4.95 -2.26 22.64
N PRO A 64 -4.11 -1.72 21.73
CA PRO A 64 -2.95 -0.96 22.14
C PRO A 64 -3.40 0.27 22.94
N TYR A 65 -2.54 0.77 23.83
CA TYR A 65 -2.80 1.98 24.62
C TYR A 65 -3.33 3.13 23.74
N GLY A 66 -4.50 3.66 24.09
CA GLY A 66 -5.19 4.73 23.36
C GLY A 66 -6.35 5.31 24.17
N GLU A 67 -6.92 6.42 23.69
CA GLU A 67 -8.14 6.97 24.28
C GLU A 67 -9.34 6.14 23.84
N GLU A 68 -10.04 5.52 24.80
CA GLU A 68 -11.19 4.65 24.54
C GLU A 68 -12.51 5.41 24.64
N ILE A 69 -13.31 5.33 23.57
CA ILE A 69 -14.71 5.76 23.56
C ILE A 69 -15.58 4.52 23.46
N VAL A 70 -16.25 4.18 24.56
CA VAL A 70 -17.19 3.05 24.60
C VAL A 70 -18.52 3.45 23.96
N GLN A 71 -18.89 2.77 22.88
CA GLN A 71 -20.16 2.97 22.15
C GLN A 71 -20.98 1.67 22.15
N GLY A 72 -21.65 1.39 23.28
CA GLY A 72 -22.49 0.21 23.43
C GLY A 72 -21.68 -1.09 23.38
N LYS A 73 -21.88 -1.89 22.32
CA LYS A 73 -21.18 -3.19 22.11
C LYS A 73 -19.80 -3.06 21.49
N TYR A 74 -19.38 -1.85 21.14
CA TYR A 74 -18.10 -1.59 20.51
C TYR A 74 -17.30 -0.58 21.33
N VAL A 75 -15.98 -0.70 21.26
CA VAL A 75 -15.02 0.30 21.71
C VAL A 75 -14.36 0.89 20.46
N VAL A 76 -14.35 2.21 20.38
CA VAL A 76 -13.58 2.94 19.38
C VAL A 76 -12.36 3.51 20.08
N SER A 77 -11.17 3.26 19.54
CA SER A 77 -9.92 3.75 20.12
C SER A 77 -9.00 4.30 19.05
N GLU A 78 -8.44 5.47 19.33
CA GLU A 78 -7.39 6.08 18.52
C GLU A 78 -6.03 5.72 19.09
N VAL A 79 -5.19 5.09 18.28
CA VAL A 79 -3.86 4.61 18.67
C VAL A 79 -2.79 5.34 17.86
N ASN A 80 -1.84 5.91 18.58
CA ASN A 80 -0.70 6.64 18.01
C ASN A 80 0.51 5.72 17.87
N TYR A 81 0.83 5.32 16.63
CA TYR A 81 2.04 4.59 16.28
C TYR A 81 3.17 5.57 16.01
N ARG A 82 4.07 5.73 16.97
CA ARG A 82 5.18 6.69 16.89
C ARG A 82 6.47 6.07 16.37
N ASN A 83 7.27 6.89 15.70
CA ASN A 83 8.58 6.54 15.16
C ASN A 83 8.54 5.28 14.29
N VAL A 84 7.53 5.16 13.43
CA VAL A 84 7.43 4.05 12.47
C VAL A 84 8.55 4.19 11.44
N ILE A 85 9.28 3.10 11.26
CA ILE A 85 10.40 2.98 10.32
C ILE A 85 10.15 1.76 9.46
N ILE A 86 10.38 1.89 8.15
CA ILE A 86 10.38 0.76 7.23
C ILE A 86 11.69 -0.01 7.41
N THR A 87 11.59 -1.27 7.82
CA THR A 87 12.72 -2.20 7.89
C THR A 87 12.69 -3.11 6.67
N PRO A 88 13.82 -3.72 6.25
CA PRO A 88 13.83 -4.59 5.07
C PRO A 88 12.78 -5.72 5.09
N ARG A 89 12.43 -6.22 6.28
CA ARG A 89 11.37 -7.23 6.42
C ARG A 89 9.96 -6.66 6.20
N LYS A 90 9.71 -5.44 6.67
CA LYS A 90 8.43 -4.75 6.44
C LYS A 90 8.31 -4.32 4.98
N ASP A 91 9.43 -3.89 4.40
CA ASP A 91 9.54 -3.39 3.05
C ASP A 91 9.00 -4.37 1.99
N LEU A 92 9.40 -5.66 2.06
CA LEU A 92 8.84 -6.69 1.18
C LEU A 92 7.32 -6.87 1.32
N LYS A 93 6.78 -6.72 2.53
CA LYS A 93 5.32 -6.79 2.76
C LYS A 93 4.62 -5.56 2.20
N ILE A 94 5.23 -4.38 2.36
CA ILE A 94 4.75 -3.11 1.83
C ILE A 94 4.72 -3.17 0.30
N CYS A 95 5.82 -3.59 -0.34
CA CYS A 95 5.89 -3.79 -1.77
C CYS A 95 4.81 -4.78 -2.25
N SER A 96 4.65 -5.91 -1.56
CA SER A 96 3.58 -6.87 -1.89
C SER A 96 2.18 -6.26 -1.80
N ALA A 97 1.89 -5.42 -0.81
CA ALA A 97 0.60 -4.75 -0.68
C ALA A 97 0.39 -3.72 -1.80
N ILE A 98 1.41 -2.94 -2.16
CA ILE A 98 1.35 -1.98 -3.26
C ILE A 98 1.17 -2.68 -4.60
N MET A 99 1.89 -3.77 -4.85
CA MET A 99 1.72 -4.58 -6.06
C MET A 99 0.30 -5.11 -6.24
N LYS A 100 -0.46 -5.31 -5.15
CA LYS A 100 -1.90 -5.63 -5.23
C LYS A 100 -2.75 -4.42 -5.60
N LEU A 101 -2.33 -3.21 -5.23
CA LEU A 101 -3.07 -1.97 -5.44
C LEU A 101 -2.87 -1.37 -6.84
N LEU A 102 -1.63 -1.35 -7.34
CA LEU A 102 -1.26 -0.70 -8.60
C LEU A 102 -2.06 -1.14 -9.83
N PRO A 103 -2.41 -2.43 -10.03
CA PRO A 103 -3.20 -2.87 -11.19
C PRO A 103 -4.59 -2.22 -11.31
N PHE A 104 -5.11 -1.67 -10.22
CA PHE A 104 -6.38 -0.95 -10.20
C PHE A 104 -6.26 0.52 -10.60
N LEU A 105 -5.04 1.06 -10.64
CA LEU A 105 -4.74 2.45 -10.97
C LEU A 105 -4.14 2.59 -12.38
N ARG A 106 -3.48 1.55 -12.88
CA ARG A 106 -2.81 1.56 -14.18
C ARG A 106 -2.74 0.17 -14.79
N ASP A 107 -2.59 0.14 -16.11
CA ASP A 107 -2.29 -1.06 -16.88
C ASP A 107 -0.79 -1.15 -17.14
N VAL A 108 -0.26 -2.38 -17.12
CA VAL A 108 1.10 -2.67 -17.61
C VAL A 108 0.98 -3.12 -19.06
N LEU A 109 1.55 -2.35 -19.97
CA LEU A 109 1.53 -2.64 -21.40
C LEU A 109 2.56 -3.73 -21.76
N PRO A 110 2.39 -4.42 -22.91
CA PRO A 110 3.31 -5.49 -23.32
C PRO A 110 4.76 -5.06 -23.55
N ASN A 111 5.00 -3.77 -23.74
CA ASN A 111 6.33 -3.17 -23.88
C ASN A 111 6.97 -2.79 -22.53
N GLY A 112 6.29 -3.08 -21.41
CA GLY A 112 6.74 -2.73 -20.06
C GLY A 112 6.40 -1.30 -19.63
N GLU A 113 5.79 -0.49 -20.50
CA GLU A 113 5.29 0.83 -20.12
C GLU A 113 4.02 0.72 -19.28
N THR A 114 3.78 1.69 -18.41
CA THR A 114 2.53 1.81 -17.65
C THR A 114 1.60 2.84 -18.30
N LYS A 115 0.30 2.57 -18.24
CA LYS A 115 -0.75 3.52 -18.65
C LYS A 115 -1.72 3.73 -17.51
N ASP A 116 -1.80 4.97 -17.02
CA ASP A 116 -2.80 5.37 -16.04
C ASP A 116 -4.21 5.15 -16.57
N ARG A 117 -5.06 4.61 -15.68
CA ARG A 117 -6.49 4.47 -15.96
C ARG A 117 -7.17 5.82 -15.89
N ASP A 118 -8.04 6.09 -16.84
CA ASP A 118 -8.89 7.27 -16.77
C ASP A 118 -10.00 7.11 -15.72
N LYS A 119 -10.68 8.23 -15.45
CA LYS A 119 -11.78 8.28 -14.47
C LYS A 119 -12.91 7.29 -14.77
N ASN A 120 -13.25 7.07 -16.04
CA ASN A 120 -14.32 6.14 -16.42
C ASN A 120 -13.88 4.69 -16.22
N GLU A 121 -12.60 4.37 -16.47
CA GLU A 121 -12.01 3.06 -16.19
C GLU A 121 -12.00 2.78 -14.69
N ILE A 122 -11.58 3.74 -13.87
CA ILE A 122 -11.66 3.66 -12.40
C ILE A 122 -13.10 3.44 -11.94
N SER A 123 -14.05 4.20 -12.48
CA SER A 123 -15.48 4.10 -12.13
C SER A 123 -16.02 2.69 -12.37
N LYS A 124 -15.65 2.09 -13.51
CA LYS A 124 -16.02 0.70 -13.83
C LYS A 124 -15.44 -0.29 -12.84
N ILE A 125 -14.16 -0.13 -12.49
CA ILE A 125 -13.46 -1.02 -11.54
C ILE A 125 -14.15 -1.01 -10.18
N ILE A 126 -14.43 0.17 -9.61
CA ILE A 126 -15.05 0.26 -8.28
C ILE A 126 -16.55 -0.05 -8.25
N SER A 127 -17.18 -0.14 -9.43
CA SER A 127 -18.58 -0.58 -9.55
C SER A 127 -18.74 -2.09 -9.31
N ASP A 128 -17.65 -2.85 -9.49
CA ASP A 128 -17.58 -4.26 -9.11
C ASP A 128 -17.25 -4.38 -7.63
N TRP A 129 -18.20 -4.92 -6.85
CA TRP A 129 -18.06 -5.09 -5.41
C TRP A 129 -16.92 -6.03 -5.02
N VAL A 130 -16.66 -7.08 -5.82
CA VAL A 130 -15.59 -8.03 -5.52
C VAL A 130 -14.24 -7.35 -5.70
N VAL A 131 -14.09 -6.56 -6.76
CA VAL A 131 -12.87 -5.80 -7.02
C VAL A 131 -12.67 -4.72 -5.96
N LYS A 132 -13.75 -4.07 -5.54
CA LYS A 132 -13.74 -3.07 -4.47
C LYS A 132 -13.20 -3.63 -3.16
N ASP A 133 -13.63 -4.83 -2.77
CA ASP A 133 -13.13 -5.49 -1.56
C ASP A 133 -11.63 -5.79 -1.67
N TYR A 134 -11.14 -6.27 -2.82
CA TYR A 134 -9.70 -6.47 -3.02
C TYR A 134 -8.87 -5.18 -2.90
N ILE A 135 -9.39 -4.05 -3.38
CA ILE A 135 -8.73 -2.75 -3.23
C ILE A 135 -8.66 -2.37 -1.75
N ILE A 136 -9.76 -2.52 -1.02
CA ILE A 136 -9.82 -2.23 0.42
C ILE A 136 -8.85 -3.13 1.18
N ASP A 137 -8.83 -4.43 0.91
CA ASP A 137 -7.92 -5.38 1.54
C ASP A 137 -6.45 -5.00 1.29
N ALA A 138 -6.10 -4.57 0.07
CA ALA A 138 -4.76 -4.10 -0.25
C ALA A 138 -4.37 -2.83 0.55
N MET A 139 -5.31 -1.90 0.75
CA MET A 139 -5.11 -0.72 1.59
C MET A 139 -4.87 -1.10 3.06
N TYR A 140 -5.66 -2.05 3.59
CA TYR A 140 -5.51 -2.55 4.94
C TYR A 140 -4.17 -3.28 5.13
N ASP A 141 -3.79 -4.13 4.18
CA ASP A 141 -2.50 -4.82 4.16
C ASP A 141 -1.32 -3.83 4.13
N LEU A 142 -1.44 -2.74 3.37
CA LEU A 142 -0.42 -1.70 3.28
C LEU A 142 -0.23 -1.00 4.63
N VAL A 143 -1.31 -0.48 5.21
CA VAL A 143 -1.26 0.20 6.52
C VAL A 143 -0.72 -0.75 7.59
N ALA A 144 -1.25 -1.97 7.67
CA ALA A 144 -0.84 -2.98 8.63
C ALA A 144 0.65 -3.35 8.49
N SER A 145 1.16 -3.45 7.26
CA SER A 145 2.57 -3.76 6.99
C SER A 145 3.52 -2.63 7.42
N VAL A 146 3.12 -1.37 7.19
CA VAL A 146 3.90 -0.20 7.61
C VAL A 146 3.99 -0.11 9.13
N ILE A 147 2.84 -0.09 9.81
CA ILE A 147 2.82 0.06 11.29
C ILE A 147 3.31 -1.22 11.98
N GLY A 148 3.08 -2.38 11.39
CA GLY A 148 3.54 -3.69 11.89
C GLY A 148 2.58 -4.34 12.88
N ILE A 149 1.28 -4.30 12.59
CA ILE A 149 0.24 -4.99 13.37
C ILE A 149 -0.10 -6.36 12.76
N ASP A 150 -0.81 -7.19 13.52
CA ASP A 150 -1.30 -8.49 13.07
C ASP A 150 -2.64 -8.39 12.30
N ASP A 151 -3.06 -9.51 11.70
CA ASP A 151 -4.30 -9.58 10.91
C ASP A 151 -5.55 -9.30 11.74
N PHE A 152 -5.55 -9.67 13.02
CA PHE A 152 -6.69 -9.39 13.89
C PHE A 152 -6.88 -7.89 14.06
N MET A 153 -5.82 -7.16 14.40
CA MET A 153 -5.87 -5.70 14.54
C MET A 153 -6.14 -5.02 13.19
N LYS A 154 -5.61 -5.57 12.10
CA LYS A 154 -5.88 -5.08 10.74
C LYS A 154 -7.39 -5.06 10.46
N ASP A 155 -8.08 -6.17 10.70
CA ASP A 155 -9.52 -6.31 10.44
C ASP A 155 -10.39 -5.34 11.28
N MET A 156 -9.83 -4.77 12.34
CA MET A 156 -10.51 -3.86 13.25
C MET A 156 -10.27 -2.38 12.93
N MET A 157 -9.44 -2.06 11.93
CA MET A 157 -9.18 -0.67 11.54
C MET A 157 -10.42 -0.04 10.91
N PHE A 158 -10.64 1.23 11.21
CA PHE A 158 -11.72 2.02 10.63
C PHE A 158 -11.36 2.48 9.22
N TYR A 159 -12.20 2.14 8.24
CA TYR A 159 -11.90 2.33 6.80
C TYR A 159 -11.44 3.73 6.42
N ASP A 160 -12.15 4.79 6.88
CA ASP A 160 -11.82 6.17 6.48
C ASP A 160 -10.40 6.55 6.94
N ASN A 161 -10.02 6.11 8.13
CA ASN A 161 -8.68 6.33 8.67
C ASN A 161 -7.62 5.45 7.95
N VAL A 162 -7.96 4.25 7.49
CA VAL A 162 -7.07 3.45 6.63
C VAL A 162 -6.74 4.20 5.35
N LEU A 163 -7.74 4.76 4.67
CA LEU A 163 -7.52 5.51 3.43
C LEU A 163 -6.61 6.73 3.65
N GLU A 164 -6.81 7.48 4.73
CA GLU A 164 -5.94 8.60 5.11
C GLU A 164 -4.50 8.16 5.35
N ASN A 165 -4.30 7.05 6.09
CA ASN A 165 -2.98 6.49 6.32
C ASN A 165 -2.32 6.03 5.03
N VAL A 166 -3.05 5.45 4.07
CA VAL A 166 -2.50 5.11 2.75
C VAL A 166 -1.96 6.34 2.03
N PHE A 167 -2.73 7.43 1.99
CA PHE A 167 -2.26 8.69 1.37
C PHE A 167 -1.03 9.26 2.07
N GLN A 168 -1.00 9.16 3.41
CA GLN A 168 0.15 9.60 4.20
C GLN A 168 1.38 8.74 3.90
N ILE A 169 1.23 7.40 3.86
CA ILE A 169 2.31 6.44 3.55
C ILE A 169 2.93 6.73 2.19
N LEU A 170 2.11 6.90 1.14
CA LEU A 170 2.60 7.21 -0.21
C LEU A 170 3.34 8.56 -0.28
N THR A 171 2.97 9.51 0.58
CA THR A 171 3.63 10.82 0.67
C THR A 171 4.94 10.74 1.48
N ASP A 172 4.93 9.96 2.56
CA ASP A 172 6.06 9.85 3.49
C ASP A 172 7.19 8.98 2.94
N PHE A 173 6.84 7.91 2.24
CA PHE A 173 7.75 6.89 1.73
C PHE A 173 7.54 6.67 0.22
N PRO A 174 7.65 7.68 -0.64
CA PRO A 174 7.38 7.53 -2.08
C PRO A 174 8.23 6.45 -2.76
N GLU A 175 9.43 6.18 -2.25
CA GLU A 175 10.37 5.17 -2.75
C GLU A 175 9.77 3.76 -2.90
N ILE A 176 8.80 3.41 -2.05
CA ILE A 176 8.17 2.08 -2.03
C ILE A 176 7.34 1.82 -3.30
N VAL A 177 6.85 2.87 -3.97
CA VAL A 177 6.09 2.74 -5.22
C VAL A 177 7.03 2.39 -6.36
N ASN A 178 8.15 3.11 -6.47
CA ASN A 178 9.18 2.86 -7.47
C ASN A 178 9.81 1.47 -7.32
N GLU A 179 10.04 1.04 -6.07
CA GLU A 179 10.51 -0.32 -5.79
C GLU A 179 9.48 -1.39 -6.20
N SER A 180 8.20 -1.16 -5.89
CA SER A 180 7.11 -2.05 -6.30
C SER A 180 6.98 -2.16 -7.82
N ASP A 181 7.14 -1.05 -8.55
CA ASP A 181 7.12 -1.04 -10.00
C ASP A 181 8.25 -1.81 -10.62
N PHE A 182 9.45 -1.68 -10.05
CA PHE A 182 10.58 -2.46 -10.47
C PHE A 182 10.31 -3.96 -10.32
N PHE A 183 9.70 -4.39 -9.22
CA PHE A 183 9.27 -5.79 -9.05
C PHE A 183 8.23 -6.22 -10.10
N ILE A 184 7.26 -5.37 -10.43
CA ILE A 184 6.24 -5.66 -11.44
C ILE A 184 6.88 -5.81 -12.83
N ALA A 185 7.80 -4.92 -13.20
CA ALA A 185 8.49 -4.94 -14.49
C ALA A 185 9.37 -6.20 -14.69
N GLN A 186 9.85 -6.80 -13.60
CA GLN A 186 10.60 -8.06 -13.64
C GLN A 186 9.74 -9.33 -13.74
N LEU A 187 8.42 -9.24 -13.56
CA LEU A 187 7.57 -10.42 -13.68
C LEU A 187 7.54 -10.87 -15.14
N PRO A 188 7.85 -12.15 -15.44
CA PRO A 188 7.87 -12.63 -16.81
C PRO A 188 6.51 -12.42 -17.46
N SER A 189 6.53 -11.89 -18.69
CA SER A 189 5.30 -11.70 -19.45
C SER A 189 4.57 -13.04 -19.59
N ARG A 190 3.22 -13.04 -19.58
CA ARG A 190 2.43 -14.28 -19.73
C ARG A 190 2.87 -15.11 -20.95
N LYS A 191 3.35 -14.45 -22.02
CA LYS A 191 3.86 -15.10 -23.23
C LYS A 191 5.18 -15.85 -23.01
N GLU A 192 6.08 -15.36 -22.16
CA GLU A 192 7.33 -16.06 -21.83
C GLU A 192 7.08 -17.30 -20.95
N LYS A 193 6.08 -17.25 -20.07
CA LYS A 193 5.67 -18.42 -19.26
C LYS A 193 5.06 -19.53 -20.13
N GLU A 194 4.31 -19.18 -21.17
CA GLU A 194 3.75 -20.15 -22.11
C GLU A 194 4.80 -20.74 -23.06
N ALA A 195 5.77 -19.93 -23.51
CA ALA A 195 6.89 -20.39 -24.35
C ALA A 195 7.88 -21.30 -23.61
N ASN A 196 8.06 -21.11 -22.30
CA ASN A 196 8.95 -21.93 -21.47
C ASN A 196 8.28 -23.19 -20.89
N GLN A 197 6.96 -23.37 -21.08
CA GLN A 197 6.25 -24.61 -20.70
C GLN A 197 6.09 -25.59 -21.88
N THR A 198 6.53 -25.21 -23.08
CA THR A 198 6.46 -26.05 -24.28
C THR A 198 7.79 -26.69 -24.70
N ASN A 199 8.83 -26.60 -23.86
CA ASN A 199 10.11 -27.29 -24.04
C ASN A 199 10.35 -28.35 -22.97
#